data_AF-A0A2T2W450-F1
#
_entry.id   AF-A0A2T2W450-F1
#
_cell.length_a   1.000
_cell.length_b   1.000
_cell.length_c   1.000
_cell.angle_alpha   90.00
_cell.angle_beta   90.00
_cell.angle_gamma   90.00
#
_symmetry.space_group_name_H-M   'P 1'
#
loop_
_entity.id
_entity.type
_entity.pdbx_description
1 polymer ?
#
loop_
_entity_poly.entity_id
_entity_poly.type
_entity_poly.pdbx_seq_one_letter_code
_entity_poly.pdbx_strand_id
1 'polypeptide(L)'
;MTGMRRSDRRTSSDDNANRHPHARQTEPTSSRELRQLLANVRSQRDEAKDQIAEKARELEESQTRYQEQSEKLQSTIVLYEEQSEKLQSTIVLFRESQEQASSYLALYTEEKARSSELEVKYNEAQQESQNYLALYKQIEQELKVERRSKAGIKGWETRRKRENERLKQEIGEMAIVLRESLTKKDQAIQSLEEVATRMDRIQRLVDSVDGEAANNPVGMLQKFQRIWVAVREILAE
;
A
#
# COMPACT_ATOMS: atom_id res chain seq x y z
N MET A 1 -34.25 107.94 125.90
CA MET A 1 -34.26 107.66 124.46
C MET A 1 -33.60 106.32 124.20
N THR A 2 -34.34 105.43 123.53
CA THR A 2 -33.91 104.45 122.52
C THR A 2 -32.41 104.15 122.32
N GLY A 3 -32.10 102.85 122.40
CA GLY A 3 -31.39 102.12 121.34
C GLY A 3 -29.86 102.08 121.37
N MET A 4 -29.29 100.87 121.54
CA MET A 4 -28.51 100.18 120.49
C MET A 4 -27.91 98.88 121.05
N ARG A 5 -28.40 97.75 120.53
CA ARG A 5 -27.75 96.43 120.59
C ARG A 5 -26.46 96.50 119.77
N ARG A 6 -25.31 96.14 120.35
CA ARG A 6 -24.08 95.86 119.61
C ARG A 6 -23.84 94.35 119.59
N SER A 7 -24.24 93.77 118.47
CA SER A 7 -23.85 92.46 117.96
C SER A 7 -22.36 92.41 117.60
N ASP A 8 -21.86 91.18 117.51
CA ASP A 8 -20.67 90.75 116.78
C ASP A 8 -19.28 91.12 117.32
N ARG A 9 -18.80 90.29 118.25
CA ARG A 9 -17.41 89.83 118.26
C ARG A 9 -17.38 88.38 117.77
N ARG A 10 -17.62 88.16 116.48
CA ARG A 10 -17.18 86.93 115.79
C ARG A 10 -15.80 87.20 115.22
N THR A 11 -14.82 86.39 115.62
CA THR A 11 -13.45 86.51 115.13
C THR A 11 -13.28 85.59 113.92
N SER A 12 -12.34 85.89 113.01
CA SER A 12 -12.07 85.04 111.83
C SER A 12 -11.63 83.60 112.18
N SER A 13 -11.34 83.34 113.46
CA SER A 13 -11.07 82.00 114.00
C SER A 13 -12.33 81.13 114.10
N ASP A 14 -13.51 81.73 114.28
CA ASP A 14 -14.76 81.00 114.47
C ASP A 14 -15.35 80.46 113.14
N ASP A 15 -15.13 81.18 112.04
CA ASP A 15 -15.56 80.74 110.70
C ASP A 15 -14.69 79.60 110.14
N ASN A 16 -13.42 79.49 110.58
CA ASN A 16 -12.52 78.42 110.15
C ASN A 16 -12.88 77.06 110.80
N ALA A 17 -13.33 77.08 112.05
CA ALA A 17 -13.76 75.89 112.79
C ALA A 17 -15.07 75.28 112.24
N ASN A 18 -15.93 76.10 111.61
CA ASN A 18 -17.17 75.62 110.98
C ASN A 18 -16.96 75.10 109.55
N ARG A 19 -15.97 75.62 108.81
CA ARG A 19 -15.64 75.15 107.45
C ARG A 19 -14.74 73.91 107.45
N HIS A 20 -13.92 73.76 108.48
CA HIS A 20 -13.10 72.58 108.73
C HIS A 20 -13.40 72.09 110.14
N PRO A 21 -14.50 71.35 110.36
CA PRO A 21 -14.74 70.74 111.66
C PRO A 21 -13.51 69.89 111.97
N HIS A 22 -12.77 70.27 113.02
CA HIS A 22 -11.71 69.44 113.53
C HIS A 22 -12.36 68.11 113.89
N ALA A 23 -12.07 67.08 113.07
CA ALA A 23 -12.50 65.73 113.34
C ALA A 23 -12.13 65.44 114.79
N ARG A 24 -13.12 65.06 115.61
CA ARG A 24 -12.87 64.59 116.98
C ARG A 24 -11.67 63.66 116.89
N GLN A 25 -10.63 63.93 117.68
CA GLN A 25 -9.50 63.00 117.77
C GLN A 25 -10.09 61.64 118.11
N THR A 26 -10.16 60.77 117.11
CA THR A 26 -10.57 59.39 117.28
C THR A 26 -9.61 58.81 118.29
N GLU A 27 -10.15 58.33 119.41
CA GLU A 27 -9.37 57.63 120.41
C GLU A 27 -8.46 56.61 119.71
N PRO A 28 -7.18 56.48 120.12
CA PRO A 28 -6.29 55.54 119.48
C PRO A 28 -6.95 54.17 119.54
N THR A 29 -7.25 53.62 118.36
CA THR A 29 -7.89 52.31 118.17
C THR A 29 -7.36 51.33 119.19
N SER A 30 -8.26 50.65 119.91
CA SER A 30 -7.86 49.77 121.00
C SER A 30 -6.85 48.73 120.47
N SER A 31 -5.86 48.32 121.27
CA SER A 31 -4.79 47.44 120.73
C SER A 31 -5.33 46.13 120.13
N ARG A 32 -6.54 45.72 120.53
CA ARG A 32 -7.27 44.59 119.98
C ARG A 32 -7.78 44.85 118.55
N GLU A 33 -8.35 46.01 118.28
CA GLU A 33 -8.84 46.40 116.95
C GLU A 33 -7.68 46.61 115.97
N LEU A 34 -6.57 47.22 116.42
CA LEU A 34 -5.35 47.35 115.63
C LEU A 34 -4.80 45.99 115.18
N ARG A 35 -4.79 44.99 116.08
CA ARG A 35 -4.39 43.62 115.73
C ARG A 35 -5.32 42.98 114.71
N GLN A 36 -6.63 43.19 114.84
CA GLN A 36 -7.62 42.65 113.91
C GLN A 36 -7.50 43.29 112.52
N LEU A 37 -7.25 44.60 112.46
CA LEU A 37 -7.02 45.34 111.22
C LEU A 37 -5.70 44.91 110.55
N LEU A 38 -4.62 44.71 111.33
CA LEU A 38 -3.35 44.15 110.84
C LEU A 38 -3.50 42.72 110.32
N ALA A 39 -4.31 41.89 110.98
CA ALA A 39 -4.63 40.54 110.52
C ALA A 39 -5.40 40.57 109.19
N ASN A 40 -6.40 41.44 109.05
CA ASN A 40 -7.16 41.61 107.81
C ASN A 40 -6.29 42.13 106.66
N VAL A 41 -5.43 43.13 106.91
CA VAL A 41 -4.51 43.66 105.89
C VAL A 41 -3.48 42.61 105.47
N ARG A 42 -3.00 41.77 106.39
CA ARG A 42 -2.13 40.64 106.05
C ARG A 42 -2.87 39.60 105.20
N SER A 43 -4.10 39.24 105.56
CA SER A 43 -4.96 38.34 104.76
C SER A 43 -5.16 38.88 103.36
N GLN A 44 -5.58 40.15 103.21
CA GLN A 44 -5.80 40.78 101.91
C GLN A 44 -4.52 40.88 101.08
N ARG A 45 -3.37 41.17 101.70
CA ARG A 45 -2.08 41.17 101.03
C ARG A 45 -1.71 39.76 100.54
N ASP A 46 -1.93 38.75 101.36
CA ASP A 46 -1.58 37.37 101.02
C ASP A 46 -2.54 36.83 99.93
N GLU A 47 -3.85 37.10 100.03
CA GLU A 47 -4.84 36.85 98.98
C GLU A 47 -4.51 37.58 97.67
N ALA A 48 -4.09 38.86 97.72
CA ALA A 48 -3.70 39.60 96.53
C ALA A 48 -2.41 39.05 95.90
N LYS A 49 -1.46 38.57 96.71
CA LYS A 49 -0.26 37.90 96.22
C LYS A 49 -0.60 36.57 95.54
N ASP A 50 -1.51 35.80 96.13
CA ASP A 50 -1.97 34.53 95.56
C ASP A 50 -2.69 34.77 94.23
N GLN A 51 -3.56 35.78 94.16
CA GLN A 51 -4.22 36.18 92.90
C GLN A 51 -3.23 36.66 91.82
N ILE A 52 -2.19 37.42 92.20
CA ILE A 52 -1.14 37.84 91.27
C ILE A 52 -0.37 36.61 90.77
N ALA A 53 -0.05 35.66 91.65
CA ALA A 53 0.66 34.44 91.28
C ALA A 53 -0.18 33.55 90.34
N GLU A 54 -1.48 33.40 90.60
CA GLU A 54 -2.39 32.67 89.72
C GLU A 54 -2.50 33.35 88.35
N LYS A 55 -2.73 34.66 88.30
CA LYS A 55 -2.80 35.39 87.02
C LYS A 55 -1.49 35.36 86.24
N ALA A 56 -0.35 35.38 86.93
CA ALA A 56 0.95 35.22 86.28
C ALA A 56 1.08 33.84 85.62
N ARG A 57 0.62 32.77 86.29
CA ARG A 57 0.59 31.41 85.72
C ARG A 57 -0.38 31.31 84.54
N GLU A 58 -1.58 31.85 84.66
CA GLU A 58 -2.57 31.85 83.57
C GLU A 58 -2.04 32.60 82.32
N LEU A 59 -1.35 33.73 82.53
CA LEU A 59 -0.72 34.49 81.44
C LEU A 59 0.39 33.66 80.77
N GLU A 60 1.24 33.00 81.55
CA GLU A 60 2.33 32.16 81.04
C GLU A 60 1.77 30.94 80.27
N GLU A 61 0.73 30.28 80.79
CA GLU A 61 0.03 29.20 80.09
C GLU A 61 -0.64 29.69 78.81
N SER A 62 -1.25 30.88 78.81
CA SER A 62 -1.84 31.43 77.59
C SER A 62 -0.78 31.79 76.55
N GLN A 63 0.37 32.30 76.98
CA GLN A 63 1.47 32.68 76.10
C GLN A 63 2.10 31.44 75.46
N THR A 64 2.34 30.40 76.24
CA THR A 64 2.87 29.11 75.75
C THR A 64 1.91 28.46 74.75
N ARG A 65 0.60 28.42 75.05
CA ARG A 65 -0.41 27.91 74.09
C ARG A 65 -0.42 28.70 72.78
N TYR A 66 -0.28 30.02 72.85
CA TYR A 66 -0.22 30.87 71.66
C TYR A 66 1.03 30.60 70.82
N GLN A 67 2.18 30.43 71.46
CA GLN A 67 3.43 30.07 70.79
C GLN A 67 3.33 28.71 70.10
N GLU A 68 2.86 27.69 70.80
CA GLU A 68 2.65 26.36 70.22
C GLU A 68 1.70 26.41 69.02
N GLN A 69 0.63 27.20 69.12
CA GLN A 69 -0.33 27.35 68.02
C GLN A 69 0.31 28.06 66.82
N SER A 70 1.14 29.07 67.06
CA SER A 70 1.90 29.77 66.02
C SER A 70 2.87 28.83 65.31
N GLU A 71 3.62 28.01 66.05
CA GLU A 71 4.55 27.03 65.49
C GLU A 71 3.83 25.95 64.70
N LYS A 72 2.69 25.44 65.22
CA LYS A 72 1.84 24.50 64.49
C LYS A 72 1.37 25.09 63.17
N LEU A 73 0.88 26.33 63.18
CA LEU A 73 0.43 27.01 61.96
C LEU A 73 1.59 27.18 60.95
N GLN A 74 2.76 27.61 61.41
CA GLN A 74 3.94 27.71 60.54
C GLN A 74 4.32 26.36 59.93
N SER A 75 4.34 25.29 60.72
CA SER A 75 4.64 23.95 60.19
C SER A 75 3.60 23.48 59.16
N THR A 76 2.32 23.77 59.37
CA THR A 76 1.27 23.41 58.40
C THR A 76 1.38 24.18 57.08
N ILE A 77 1.80 25.44 57.12
CA ILE A 77 2.02 26.26 55.92
C ILE A 77 3.15 25.67 55.09
N VAL A 78 4.29 25.36 55.72
CA VAL A 78 5.45 24.76 55.04
C VAL A 78 5.08 23.42 54.39
N LEU A 79 4.38 22.55 55.12
CA LEU A 79 3.92 21.26 54.58
C LEU A 79 2.97 21.43 53.38
N TYR A 80 2.10 22.44 53.42
CA TYR A 80 1.19 22.74 52.34
C TYR A 80 1.94 23.25 51.09
N GLU A 81 2.92 24.13 51.28
CA GLU A 81 3.79 24.63 50.21
C GLU A 81 4.56 23.48 49.54
N GLU A 82 5.19 22.60 50.33
CA GLU A 82 5.89 21.43 49.80
C GLU A 82 4.96 20.49 49.01
N GLN A 83 3.73 20.29 49.48
CA GLN A 83 2.74 19.48 48.76
C GLN A 83 2.31 20.15 47.46
N SER A 84 2.09 21.46 47.48
CA SER A 84 1.75 22.25 46.29
C SER A 84 2.84 22.13 45.22
N GLU A 85 4.12 22.28 45.61
CA GLU A 85 5.25 22.13 44.70
C GLU A 85 5.34 20.72 44.10
N LYS A 86 5.18 19.68 44.94
CA LYS A 86 5.15 18.27 44.47
C LYS A 86 4.01 18.01 43.50
N LEU A 87 2.83 18.57 43.74
CA LEU A 87 1.69 18.44 42.83
C LEU A 87 1.95 19.17 41.51
N GLN A 88 2.50 20.38 41.55
CA GLN A 88 2.87 21.12 40.35
C GLN A 88 3.91 20.37 39.52
N SER A 89 4.96 19.82 40.13
CA SER A 89 5.96 19.04 39.42
C SER A 89 5.34 17.78 38.79
N THR A 90 4.44 17.12 39.50
CA THR A 90 3.75 15.92 38.98
C THR A 90 2.86 16.25 37.78
N ILE A 91 2.16 17.39 37.80
CA ILE A 91 1.34 17.86 36.68
C ILE A 91 2.21 18.13 35.45
N VAL A 92 3.39 18.74 35.63
CA VAL A 92 4.33 18.98 34.52
C VAL A 92 4.78 17.66 33.90
N LEU A 93 5.24 16.70 34.71
CA LEU A 93 5.65 15.37 34.23
C LEU A 93 4.53 14.64 33.49
N PHE A 94 3.29 14.74 33.99
CA PHE A 94 2.14 14.13 33.34
C PHE A 94 1.87 14.75 31.96
N ARG A 95 1.99 16.08 31.83
CA ARG A 95 1.84 16.77 30.54
C ARG A 95 2.93 16.37 29.55
N GLU A 96 4.19 16.34 29.99
CA GLU A 96 5.30 15.89 29.16
C GLU A 96 5.09 14.45 28.68
N SER A 97 4.65 13.55 29.57
CA SER A 97 4.33 12.17 29.20
C SER A 97 3.17 12.08 28.21
N GLN A 98 2.16 12.94 28.33
CA GLN A 98 1.03 12.99 27.41
C GLN A 98 1.45 13.49 26.02
N GLU A 99 2.28 14.53 25.96
CA GLU A 99 2.86 15.03 24.72
C GLU A 99 3.73 13.97 24.04
N GLN A 100 4.60 13.30 24.80
CA GLN A 100 5.40 12.18 24.29
C GLN A 100 4.51 11.07 23.72
N ALA A 101 3.50 10.62 24.47
CA ALA A 101 2.59 9.58 24.00
C ALA A 101 1.87 9.98 22.70
N SER A 102 1.44 11.25 22.59
CA SER A 102 0.81 11.77 21.38
C SER A 102 1.78 11.77 20.19
N SER A 103 3.05 12.13 20.41
CA SER A 103 4.08 12.10 19.38
C SER A 103 4.38 10.69 18.88
N TYR A 104 4.46 9.70 19.79
CA TYR A 104 4.65 8.29 19.43
C TYR A 104 3.48 7.73 18.63
N LEU A 105 2.25 8.10 18.99
CA LEU A 105 1.06 7.70 18.24
C LEU A 105 1.09 8.27 16.81
N ALA A 106 1.49 9.53 16.64
CA ALA A 106 1.63 10.14 15.32
C ALA A 106 2.66 9.38 14.46
N LEU A 107 3.86 9.12 14.99
CA LEU A 107 4.90 8.35 14.30
C LEU A 107 4.43 6.93 13.95
N TYR A 108 3.73 6.27 14.87
CA TYR A 108 3.17 4.94 14.62
C TYR A 108 2.15 4.96 13.48
N THR A 109 1.27 5.97 13.43
CA THR A 109 0.29 6.10 12.36
C THR A 109 0.95 6.38 11.00
N GLU A 110 2.01 7.18 10.99
CA GLU A 110 2.80 7.46 9.78
C GLU A 110 3.50 6.20 9.25
N GLU A 111 4.21 5.47 10.11
CA GLU A 111 4.87 4.22 9.72
C GLU A 111 3.87 3.15 9.30
N LYS A 112 2.68 3.11 9.92
CA LYS A 112 1.60 2.22 9.48
C LYS A 112 1.12 2.56 8.06
N ALA A 113 0.95 3.85 7.76
CA ALA A 113 0.58 4.29 6.40
C ALA A 113 1.68 3.93 5.40
N ARG A 114 2.95 4.23 5.73
CA ARG A 114 4.11 3.89 4.91
C ARG A 114 4.23 2.39 4.63
N SER A 115 4.00 1.55 5.64
CA SER A 115 3.99 0.09 5.49
C SER A 115 2.90 -0.35 4.52
N SER A 116 1.71 0.24 4.59
CA SER A 116 0.62 -0.10 3.67
C SER A 116 0.91 0.30 2.22
N GLU A 117 1.55 1.45 2.00
CA GLU A 117 1.99 1.86 0.66
C GLU A 117 3.06 0.91 0.10
N LEU A 118 3.98 0.45 0.95
CA LEU A 118 5.04 -0.48 0.55
C LEU A 118 4.46 -1.86 0.19
N GLU A 119 3.42 -2.30 0.90
CA GLU A 119 2.70 -3.54 0.60
C GLU A 119 2.01 -3.46 -0.77
N VAL A 120 1.37 -2.33 -1.10
CA VAL A 120 0.78 -2.10 -2.42
C VAL A 120 1.84 -2.20 -3.51
N LYS A 121 2.96 -1.48 -3.38
CA LYS A 121 4.07 -1.51 -4.35
C LYS A 121 4.67 -2.91 -4.51
N TYR A 122 4.80 -3.64 -3.41
CA TYR A 122 5.29 -5.01 -3.44
C TYR A 122 4.35 -5.92 -4.24
N ASN A 123 3.04 -5.81 -4.01
CA ASN A 123 2.03 -6.58 -4.72
C ASN A 123 2.01 -6.24 -6.22
N GLU A 124 2.14 -4.96 -6.58
CA GLU A 124 2.26 -4.52 -7.98
C GLU A 124 3.48 -5.13 -8.66
N ALA A 125 4.67 -5.03 -8.04
CA ALA A 125 5.90 -5.62 -8.58
C ALA A 125 5.81 -7.14 -8.70
N GLN A 126 5.13 -7.80 -7.75
CA GLN A 126 4.88 -9.24 -7.82
C GLN A 126 3.96 -9.60 -8.98
N GLN A 127 2.90 -8.83 -9.22
CA GLN A 127 2.01 -9.03 -10.38
C GLN A 127 2.76 -8.80 -11.70
N GLU A 128 3.57 -7.75 -11.80
CA GLU A 128 4.39 -7.50 -12.98
C GLU A 128 5.33 -8.68 -13.27
N SER A 129 6.02 -9.18 -12.24
CA SER A 129 6.90 -10.35 -12.36
C SER A 129 6.15 -11.59 -12.87
N GLN A 130 4.94 -11.84 -12.37
CA GLN A 130 4.08 -12.93 -12.85
C GLN A 130 3.68 -12.73 -14.32
N ASN A 131 3.34 -11.50 -14.71
CA ASN A 131 3.01 -11.16 -16.09
C ASN A 131 4.19 -11.40 -17.03
N TYR A 132 5.40 -10.97 -16.65
CA TYR A 132 6.62 -11.24 -17.42
C TYR A 132 6.90 -12.73 -17.56
N LEU A 133 6.72 -13.50 -16.48
CA LEU A 133 6.87 -14.95 -16.51
C LEU A 133 5.86 -15.61 -17.47
N ALA A 134 4.61 -15.14 -17.48
CA ALA A 134 3.58 -15.63 -18.39
C ALA A 134 3.93 -15.31 -19.86
N LEU A 135 4.32 -14.07 -20.15
CA LEU A 135 4.77 -13.66 -21.50
C LEU A 135 5.97 -14.47 -21.97
N TYR A 136 6.96 -14.68 -21.09
CA TYR A 136 8.14 -15.49 -21.40
C TYR A 136 7.75 -16.92 -21.81
N LYS A 137 6.85 -17.55 -21.04
CA LYS A 137 6.34 -18.90 -21.36
C LYS A 137 5.57 -18.93 -22.68
N GLN A 138 4.77 -17.90 -22.96
CA GLN A 138 4.05 -17.79 -24.22
C GLN A 138 5.01 -17.70 -25.42
N ILE A 139 6.02 -16.82 -25.35
CA ILE A 139 7.03 -16.68 -26.40
C ILE A 139 7.79 -18.00 -26.59
N GLU A 140 8.13 -18.71 -25.50
CA GLU A 140 8.79 -20.01 -25.60
C GLU A 140 7.93 -21.05 -26.34
N GLN A 141 6.61 -21.03 -26.13
CA GLN A 141 5.66 -21.89 -26.84
C GLN A 141 5.53 -21.50 -28.32
N GLU A 142 5.37 -20.21 -28.62
CA GLU A 142 5.32 -19.70 -30.00
C GLU A 142 6.58 -20.08 -30.79
N LEU A 143 7.76 -19.92 -30.17
CA LEU A 143 9.03 -20.29 -30.76
C LEU A 143 9.15 -21.81 -31.01
N LYS A 144 8.59 -22.66 -30.14
CA LYS A 144 8.50 -24.11 -30.38
C LYS A 144 7.60 -24.43 -31.58
N VAL A 145 6.47 -23.73 -31.73
CA VAL A 145 5.57 -23.89 -32.88
C VAL A 145 6.25 -23.43 -34.17
N GLU A 146 6.90 -22.26 -34.18
CA GLU A 146 7.66 -21.78 -35.33
C GLU A 146 8.77 -22.75 -35.76
N ARG A 147 9.52 -23.30 -34.80
CA ARG A 147 10.56 -24.29 -35.11
C ARG A 147 9.98 -25.54 -35.76
N ARG A 148 8.80 -26.00 -35.30
CA ARG A 148 8.07 -27.13 -35.91
C ARG A 148 7.54 -26.78 -37.30
N SER A 149 6.98 -25.59 -37.50
CA SER A 149 6.45 -25.18 -38.81
C SER A 149 7.58 -24.99 -39.84
N LYS A 150 8.72 -24.39 -39.46
CA LYS A 150 9.90 -24.28 -40.33
C LYS A 150 10.46 -25.65 -40.72
N ALA A 151 10.51 -26.61 -39.78
CA ALA A 151 10.89 -27.99 -40.09
C ALA A 151 9.87 -28.66 -41.03
N GLY A 152 8.57 -28.40 -40.83
CA GLY A 152 7.49 -28.90 -41.68
C GLY A 152 7.53 -28.36 -43.11
N ILE A 153 7.76 -27.06 -43.28
CA ILE A 153 7.89 -26.39 -44.59
C ILE A 153 9.08 -26.97 -45.36
N LYS A 154 10.26 -27.07 -44.72
CA LYS A 154 11.45 -27.65 -45.35
C LYS A 154 11.24 -29.11 -45.74
N GLY A 155 10.54 -29.89 -44.91
CA GLY A 155 10.18 -31.28 -45.20
C GLY A 155 9.16 -31.42 -46.33
N TRP A 156 8.20 -30.50 -46.43
CA TRP A 156 7.23 -30.46 -47.52
C TRP A 156 7.87 -30.07 -48.85
N GLU A 157 8.72 -29.06 -48.86
CA GLU A 157 9.46 -28.61 -50.04
C GLU A 157 10.38 -29.72 -50.58
N THR A 158 11.05 -30.45 -49.68
CA THR A 158 11.89 -31.60 -50.07
C THR A 158 11.05 -32.75 -50.66
N ARG A 159 9.89 -33.06 -50.08
CA ARG A 159 8.97 -34.10 -50.60
C ARG A 159 8.43 -33.72 -51.97
N ARG A 160 7.92 -32.50 -52.12
CA ARG A 160 7.37 -31.98 -53.38
C ARG A 160 8.42 -31.92 -54.49
N LYS A 161 9.67 -31.58 -54.17
CA LYS A 161 10.78 -31.58 -55.14
C LYS A 161 11.09 -32.99 -55.65
N ARG A 162 11.13 -34.00 -54.78
CA ARG A 162 11.34 -35.40 -55.19
C ARG A 162 10.19 -35.93 -56.05
N GLU A 163 8.96 -35.60 -55.67
CA GLU A 163 7.76 -36.00 -56.43
C GLU A 163 7.74 -35.34 -57.81
N ASN A 164 8.04 -34.04 -57.91
CA ASN A 164 8.18 -33.37 -59.20
C ASN A 164 9.28 -33.98 -60.06
N GLU A 165 10.41 -34.40 -59.47
CA GLU A 165 11.49 -35.02 -60.23
C GLU A 165 11.06 -36.39 -60.78
N ARG A 166 10.34 -37.19 -59.97
CA ARG A 166 9.75 -38.45 -60.42
C ARG A 166 8.74 -38.22 -61.55
N LEU A 167 7.84 -37.26 -61.42
CA LEU A 167 6.87 -36.92 -62.47
C LEU A 167 7.55 -36.48 -63.76
N LYS A 168 8.65 -35.73 -63.69
CA LYS A 168 9.44 -35.36 -64.88
C LYS A 168 10.04 -36.59 -65.57
N GLN A 169 10.56 -37.54 -64.80
CA GLN A 169 11.10 -38.79 -65.34
C GLN A 169 9.99 -39.59 -66.05
N GLU A 170 8.85 -39.78 -65.39
CA GLU A 170 7.69 -40.50 -65.96
C GLU A 170 7.16 -39.80 -67.24
N ILE A 171 7.06 -38.47 -67.25
CA ILE A 171 6.70 -37.70 -68.45
C ILE A 171 7.75 -37.86 -69.56
N GLY A 172 9.03 -37.87 -69.21
CA GLY A 172 10.12 -38.10 -70.15
C GLY A 172 10.04 -39.48 -70.81
N GLU A 173 9.80 -40.52 -70.02
CA GLU A 173 9.59 -41.89 -70.50
C GLU A 173 8.36 -41.98 -71.42
N MET A 174 7.23 -41.40 -71.00
CA MET A 174 6.02 -41.34 -71.82
C MET A 174 6.27 -40.58 -73.14
N ALA A 175 7.03 -39.49 -73.11
CA ALA A 175 7.37 -38.74 -74.31
C ALA A 175 8.25 -39.54 -75.28
N ILE A 176 9.16 -40.38 -74.78
CA ILE A 176 9.95 -41.30 -75.60
C ILE A 176 9.03 -42.34 -76.25
N VAL A 177 8.16 -42.98 -75.48
CA VAL A 177 7.19 -43.97 -76.01
C VAL A 177 6.28 -43.36 -77.07
N LEU A 178 5.79 -42.13 -76.85
CA LEU A 178 4.99 -41.40 -77.83
C LEU A 178 5.78 -41.10 -79.10
N ARG A 179 7.02 -40.64 -78.98
CA ARG A 179 7.89 -40.39 -80.14
C ARG A 179 8.13 -41.68 -80.93
N GLU A 180 8.44 -42.78 -80.26
CA GLU A 180 8.61 -44.09 -80.91
C GLU A 180 7.33 -44.55 -81.61
N SER A 181 6.17 -44.36 -80.98
CA SER A 181 4.86 -44.69 -81.55
C SER A 181 4.56 -43.85 -82.80
N LEU A 182 4.87 -42.56 -82.78
CA LEU A 182 4.73 -41.68 -83.95
C LEU A 182 5.68 -42.10 -85.07
N THR A 183 6.94 -42.40 -84.78
CA THR A 183 7.88 -42.88 -85.82
C THR A 183 7.44 -44.20 -86.44
N LYS A 184 6.88 -45.13 -85.64
CA LYS A 184 6.29 -46.38 -86.16
C LYS A 184 5.06 -46.11 -87.02
N LYS A 185 4.23 -45.14 -86.64
CA LYS A 185 3.09 -44.70 -87.45
C LYS A 185 3.55 -44.10 -88.78
N ASP A 186 4.57 -43.25 -88.78
CA ASP A 186 5.10 -42.65 -90.01
C ASP A 186 5.69 -43.72 -90.94
N GLN A 187 6.41 -44.70 -90.40
CA GLN A 187 6.89 -45.87 -91.15
C GLN A 187 5.73 -46.69 -91.74
N ALA A 188 4.64 -46.88 -90.99
CA ALA A 188 3.45 -47.57 -91.48
C ALA A 188 2.70 -46.77 -92.56
N ILE A 189 2.70 -45.44 -92.48
CA ILE A 189 2.15 -44.57 -93.53
C ILE A 189 2.99 -44.70 -94.80
N GLN A 190 4.33 -44.63 -94.69
CA GLN A 190 5.23 -44.79 -95.83
C GLN A 190 5.05 -46.14 -96.52
N SER A 191 4.94 -47.23 -95.75
CA SER A 191 4.70 -48.56 -96.34
C SER A 191 3.34 -48.67 -97.03
N LEU A 192 2.30 -48.04 -96.48
CA LEU A 192 0.98 -47.96 -97.14
C LEU A 192 1.01 -47.11 -98.41
N GLU A 193 1.76 -46.00 -98.43
CA GLU A 193 1.97 -45.18 -99.63
C GLU A 193 2.71 -45.96 -100.71
N GLU A 194 3.76 -46.72 -100.35
CA GLU A 194 4.44 -47.62 -101.29
C GLU A 194 3.48 -48.64 -101.90
N VAL A 195 2.65 -49.29 -101.08
CA VAL A 195 1.59 -50.20 -101.56
C VAL A 195 0.60 -49.47 -102.47
N ALA A 196 0.15 -48.27 -102.11
CA ALA A 196 -0.76 -47.48 -102.94
C ALA A 196 -0.13 -47.16 -104.31
N THR A 197 1.16 -46.77 -104.37
CA THR A 197 1.83 -46.54 -105.66
C THR A 197 2.00 -47.81 -106.49
N ARG A 198 2.19 -48.98 -105.86
CA ARG A 198 2.21 -50.28 -106.55
C ARG A 198 0.83 -50.60 -107.12
N MET A 199 -0.23 -50.38 -106.34
CA MET A 199 -1.62 -50.56 -106.78
C MET A 199 -1.97 -49.61 -107.93
N ASP A 200 -1.57 -48.34 -107.88
CA ASP A 200 -1.76 -47.37 -108.97
C ASP A 200 -1.01 -47.81 -110.24
N ARG A 201 0.21 -48.33 -110.13
CA ARG A 201 0.97 -48.87 -111.27
C ARG A 201 0.25 -50.08 -111.89
N ILE A 202 -0.26 -51.00 -111.06
CA ILE A 202 -1.08 -52.13 -111.50
C ILE A 202 -2.36 -51.63 -112.19
N GLN A 203 -3.06 -50.67 -111.60
CA GLN A 203 -4.29 -50.11 -112.16
C GLN A 203 -4.04 -49.46 -113.52
N ARG A 204 -2.97 -48.68 -113.68
CA ARG A 204 -2.60 -48.10 -114.99
C ARG A 204 -2.28 -49.18 -116.04
N LEU A 205 -1.63 -50.27 -115.64
CA LEU A 205 -1.38 -51.40 -116.55
C LEU A 205 -2.69 -52.08 -116.95
N VAL A 206 -3.64 -52.22 -116.03
CA VAL A 206 -4.97 -52.77 -116.32
C VAL A 206 -5.77 -51.83 -117.23
N ASP A 207 -5.84 -50.53 -116.91
CA ASP A 207 -6.56 -49.52 -117.70
C ASP A 207 -6.00 -49.40 -119.13
N SER A 208 -4.70 -49.67 -119.33
CA SER A 208 -4.07 -49.69 -120.66
C SER A 208 -4.62 -50.79 -121.59
N VAL A 209 -5.33 -51.79 -121.05
CA VAL A 209 -6.02 -52.83 -121.83
C VAL A 209 -7.34 -52.34 -122.41
N ASP A 210 -8.04 -51.47 -121.69
CA ASP A 210 -9.38 -51.00 -122.05
C ASP A 210 -9.36 -49.90 -123.13
N GLY A 211 -8.20 -49.23 -123.34
CA GLY A 211 -8.08 -48.09 -124.27
C GLY A 211 -7.76 -48.42 -125.74
N GLU A 212 -7.34 -49.64 -126.09
CA GLU A 212 -6.93 -50.00 -127.47
C GLU A 212 -7.89 -51.01 -128.12
N ALA A 213 -8.63 -50.57 -129.13
CA ALA A 213 -9.60 -51.38 -129.87
C ALA A 213 -8.98 -52.67 -130.44
N ALA A 214 -9.54 -53.80 -130.00
CA ALA A 214 -9.13 -55.16 -130.27
C ALA A 214 -9.45 -55.61 -131.70
N ASN A 215 -8.42 -55.89 -132.50
CA ASN A 215 -8.57 -56.52 -133.83
C ASN A 215 -7.91 -57.91 -133.93
N ASN A 216 -7.39 -58.50 -132.83
CA ASN A 216 -6.84 -59.86 -132.84
C ASN A 216 -6.97 -60.57 -131.46
N PRO A 217 -7.76 -61.65 -131.33
CA PRO A 217 -7.97 -62.35 -130.06
C PRO A 217 -6.71 -63.03 -129.51
N VAL A 218 -5.77 -63.44 -130.37
CA VAL A 218 -4.49 -64.03 -129.93
C VAL A 218 -3.56 -62.95 -129.35
N GLY A 219 -3.59 -61.74 -129.91
CA GLY A 219 -2.81 -60.60 -129.41
C GLY A 219 -3.29 -60.14 -128.02
N MET A 220 -4.60 -60.24 -127.76
CA MET A 220 -5.19 -59.93 -126.46
C MET A 220 -4.68 -60.89 -125.36
N LEU A 221 -4.65 -62.20 -125.63
CA LEU A 221 -4.11 -63.19 -124.67
C LEU A 221 -2.62 -62.98 -124.37
N GLN A 222 -1.81 -62.64 -125.38
CA GLN A 222 -0.39 -62.31 -125.18
C GLN A 222 -0.20 -61.02 -124.37
N LYS A 223 -1.06 -60.00 -124.56
CA LYS A 223 -1.07 -58.78 -123.74
C LYS A 223 -1.43 -59.09 -122.28
N PHE A 224 -2.47 -59.87 -122.04
CA PHE A 224 -2.81 -60.32 -120.67
C PHE A 224 -1.68 -61.09 -120.03
N GLN A 225 -0.98 -61.95 -120.76
CA GLN A 225 0.16 -62.69 -120.24
C GLN A 225 1.32 -61.75 -119.86
N ARG A 226 1.61 -60.71 -120.66
CA ARG A 226 2.64 -59.71 -120.34
C ARG A 226 2.25 -58.84 -119.14
N ILE A 227 1.00 -58.41 -119.07
CA ILE A 227 0.48 -57.63 -117.93
C ILE A 227 0.49 -58.48 -116.66
N TRP A 228 0.10 -59.75 -116.75
CA TRP A 228 0.16 -60.66 -115.61
C TRP A 228 1.59 -60.85 -115.09
N VAL A 229 2.59 -60.96 -115.98
CA VAL A 229 4.00 -61.00 -115.59
C VAL A 229 4.42 -59.68 -114.93
N ALA A 230 4.06 -58.52 -115.51
CA ALA A 230 4.38 -57.20 -114.94
C ALA A 230 3.71 -56.95 -113.57
N VAL A 231 2.46 -57.37 -113.39
CA VAL A 231 1.76 -57.33 -112.09
C VAL A 231 2.46 -58.22 -111.08
N ARG A 232 2.89 -59.42 -111.48
CA ARG A 232 3.63 -60.34 -110.62
C ARG A 232 4.99 -59.78 -110.20
N GLU A 233 5.66 -59.05 -111.08
CA GLU A 233 6.91 -58.33 -110.77
C GLU A 233 6.66 -57.17 -109.78
N ILE A 234 5.62 -56.35 -109.99
CA ILE A 234 5.27 -55.24 -109.08
C ILE A 234 4.86 -55.73 -107.69
N LEU A 235 4.20 -56.89 -107.59
CA LEU A 235 3.86 -57.50 -106.31
C LEU A 235 5.05 -58.17 -105.61
N ALA A 236 6.16 -58.40 -106.32
CA ALA A 236 7.38 -58.98 -105.78
C ALA A 236 8.44 -57.94 -105.36
N GLU A 237 8.30 -56.68 -105.80
CA GLU A 237 8.94 -55.50 -105.17
C GLU A 237 8.49 -55.36 -103.72
#